data_AF-A0A358QRD8-F1
#
_entry.id   AF-A0A358QRD8-F1
#
_cell.length_a   1.000
_cell.length_b   1.000
_cell.length_c   1.000
_cell.angle_alpha   90.00
_cell.angle_beta   90.00
_cell.angle_gamma   90.00
#
_symmetry.space_group_name_H-M   'P 1'
#
loop_
_entity.id
_entity.type
_entity.pdbx_description
1 polymer ?
#
loop_
_entity_poly.entity_id
_entity_poly.type
_entity_poly.pdbx_seq_one_letter_code
_entity_poly.pdbx_strand_id
1 'polypeptide(L)' 'MIKIEINSSKCPYALGCLKCLEICPSGVLLVLTTGNPFAKKAKGRIKPAFMNLCSGCGKCSAICSKGAITIVQV' A
#
# COMPACT_ATOMS: atom_id res chain seq x y z
N MET A 1 -17.35 7.61 -3.06
CA MET A 1 -16.05 7.32 -3.68
C MET A 1 -15.10 6.73 -2.64
N ILE A 2 -14.33 5.69 -2.98
CA ILE A 2 -13.40 5.04 -2.04
C ILE A 2 -12.01 5.65 -2.21
N LYS A 3 -11.37 6.00 -1.09
CA LYS A 3 -9.98 6.48 -1.04
C LYS A 3 -9.18 5.61 -0.07
N ILE A 4 -7.93 5.33 -0.41
CA ILE A 4 -6.97 4.66 0.50
C ILE A 4 -5.90 5.67 0.89
N GLU A 5 -5.69 5.84 2.19
CA GLU A 5 -4.64 6.68 2.75
C GLU A 5 -3.56 5.82 3.39
N ILE A 6 -2.28 6.18 3.13
CA ILE A 6 -1.14 5.40 3.57
C ILE A 6 -0.18 6.30 4.35
N ASN A 7 -0.02 6.00 5.64
CA ASN A 7 0.94 6.67 6.50
C ASN A 7 2.35 6.12 6.25
N SER A 8 3.19 6.90 5.57
CA SER A 8 4.55 6.51 5.21
C SER A 8 5.48 6.33 6.42
N SER A 9 5.22 7.03 7.54
CA SER A 9 5.99 6.89 8.77
C SER A 9 5.73 5.55 9.45
N LYS A 10 4.49 5.05 9.38
CA LYS A 10 4.11 3.71 9.86
C LYS A 10 4.51 2.60 8.88
N CYS A 11 4.77 2.91 7.61
CA CYS A 11 5.22 1.95 6.59
C CYS A 11 6.60 2.32 6.00
N PRO A 12 7.69 2.33 6.80
CA PRO A 12 9.00 2.79 6.33
C PRO A 12 9.70 1.79 5.39
N TYR A 13 9.37 0.50 5.51
CA TYR A 13 10.01 -0.62 4.80
C TYR A 13 9.00 -1.41 3.97
N ALA A 14 8.48 -0.78 2.92
CA ALA A 14 7.44 -1.39 2.07
C ALA A 14 7.94 -2.64 1.33
N LEU A 15 9.18 -2.60 0.81
CA LEU A 15 9.75 -3.64 -0.05
C LEU A 15 9.91 -5.01 0.64
N GLY A 16 10.03 -5.07 1.96
CA GLY A 16 10.18 -6.35 2.68
C GLY A 16 8.94 -6.77 3.48
N CYS A 17 7.81 -6.08 3.34
CA CYS A 17 6.55 -6.48 3.99
C CYS A 17 5.54 -6.99 2.97
N LEU A 18 5.14 -6.15 2.01
CA LEU A 18 4.26 -6.47 0.86
C LEU A 18 2.89 -7.14 1.15
N LYS A 19 2.55 -7.46 2.41
CA LYS A 19 1.29 -8.15 2.78
C LYS A 19 0.02 -7.47 2.26
N CYS A 20 0.01 -6.13 2.21
CA CYS A 20 -1.14 -5.40 1.69
C CYS A 20 -1.34 -5.59 0.18
N LEU A 21 -0.25 -5.82 -0.58
CA LEU A 21 -0.31 -6.18 -2.01
C LEU A 21 -0.79 -7.62 -2.16
N GLU A 22 -0.22 -8.54 -1.39
CA GLU A 22 -0.56 -9.98 -1.45
C GLU A 22 -2.04 -10.24 -1.15
N ILE A 23 -2.61 -9.56 -0.14
CA ILE A 23 -4.01 -9.79 0.26
C ILE A 23 -5.03 -9.06 -0.63
N CYS A 24 -4.59 -8.14 -1.49
CA CYS A 24 -5.51 -7.30 -2.25
C CYS A 24 -6.06 -8.05 -3.47
N PRO A 25 -7.34 -8.47 -3.47
CA PRO A 25 -7.88 -9.28 -4.57
C PRO A 25 -7.95 -8.50 -5.88
N SER A 26 -8.15 -7.19 -5.81
CA SER A 26 -8.25 -6.30 -6.97
C SER A 26 -6.90 -5.78 -7.47
N GLY A 27 -5.79 -6.05 -6.75
CA GLY A 27 -4.46 -5.57 -7.15
C GLY A 27 -4.31 -4.03 -7.20
N VAL A 28 -5.08 -3.28 -6.41
CA VAL A 28 -5.12 -1.80 -6.46
C VAL A 28 -4.01 -1.10 -5.68
N LEU A 29 -2.97 -1.83 -5.29
CA LEU A 29 -1.84 -1.31 -4.52
C LEU A 29 -0.55 -1.64 -5.26
N LEU A 30 0.33 -0.66 -5.38
CA LEU A 30 1.65 -0.82 -6.01
C LEU A 30 2.73 -0.40 -5.02
N VAL A 31 3.93 -0.96 -5.19
CA VAL A 31 5.14 -0.44 -4.55
C VAL A 31 5.86 0.43 -5.57
N LEU A 32 6.04 1.70 -5.24
CA LEU A 32 6.93 2.58 -5.99
C LEU A 32 8.27 2.63 -5.27
N THR A 33 9.33 2.28 -5.98
CA THR A 33 10.70 2.52 -5.54
C THR A 33 11.05 3.98 -5.78
N THR A 34 11.52 4.67 -4.75
CA THR A 34 12.05 6.03 -4.88
C THR A 34 13.55 5.97 -5.14
N GLY A 35 14.02 6.63 -6.19
CA GLY A 35 15.44 6.68 -6.58
C GLY A 35 15.84 5.55 -7.53
N ASN A 36 17.14 5.24 -7.58
CA ASN A 36 17.67 4.21 -8.46
C ASN A 36 17.20 2.81 -8.02
N PRO A 37 16.42 2.07 -8.85
CA PRO A 37 15.94 0.74 -8.51
C PRO A 37 17.07 -0.30 -8.36
N PHE A 38 18.25 -0.03 -8.93
CA PHE A 38 19.45 -0.86 -8.81
C PHE A 38 20.33 -0.48 -7.61
N ALA A 39 19.91 0.48 -6.78
CA ALA A 39 20.65 0.82 -5.57
C ALA A 39 20.59 -0.32 -4.54
N LYS A 40 21.73 -0.63 -3.92
CA LYS A 40 21.83 -1.62 -2.81
C LYS A 40 20.84 -1.37 -1.65
N LYS A 41 20.32 -0.14 -1.51
CA LYS A 41 19.34 0.26 -0.48
C LYS A 41 18.15 1.00 -1.10
N ALA A 42 17.47 0.38 -2.07
CA ALA A 42 16.23 0.94 -2.62
C ALA A 42 15.19 1.13 -1.49
N LYS A 43 14.51 2.27 -1.50
CA LYS A 43 13.37 2.55 -0.61
C LYS A 43 12.09 2.39 -1.42
N GLY A 44 11.12 1.67 -0.87
CA GLY A 44 9.78 1.55 -1.45
C GLY A 44 8.73 2.29 -0.64
N ARG A 45 7.66 2.71 -1.32
CA ARG A 45 6.43 3.22 -0.71
C ARG A 45 5.25 2.53 -1.37
N ILE A 46 4.26 2.17 -0.56
CA ILE A 46 2.98 1.70 -1.10
C ILE A 46 2.20 2.91 -1.61
N LYS A 47 1.62 2.78 -2.79
CA LYS A 47 0.69 3.75 -3.37
C LYS A 47 -0.56 3.03 -3.88
N PRO A 48 -1.76 3.57 -3.62
CA PRO A 48 -2.97 3.12 -4.29
C PRO A 48 -2.90 3.45 -5.78
N ALA A 49 -3.27 2.49 -6.61
CA ALA A 49 -3.39 2.61 -8.05
C ALA A 49 -4.71 1.96 -8.49
N PHE A 50 -5.31 2.40 -9.59
CA PHE A 50 -6.57 1.83 -10.09
C PHE A 50 -7.70 1.84 -9.05
N MET A 51 -7.91 2.97 -8.36
CA MET A 51 -8.93 3.10 -7.31
C MET A 51 -10.37 2.84 -7.80
N ASN A 52 -10.60 2.92 -9.10
CA ASN A 52 -11.83 2.51 -9.77
C ASN A 52 -12.15 1.02 -9.63
N LEU A 53 -11.15 0.16 -9.38
CA LEU A 53 -11.32 -1.28 -9.15
C LEU A 53 -11.39 -1.64 -7.65
N CYS A 54 -11.25 -0.64 -6.76
CA CYS A 54 -11.26 -0.87 -5.33
C CYS A 54 -12.69 -1.08 -4.84
N SER A 55 -12.97 -2.25 -4.27
CA SER A 55 -14.27 -2.56 -3.63
C SER A 55 -14.40 -2.04 -2.21
N GLY A 56 -13.34 -1.50 -1.61
CA GLY A 56 -13.36 -1.00 -0.23
C GLY A 56 -13.38 -2.11 0.83
N CYS A 57 -13.01 -3.35 0.48
CA CYS A 57 -13.16 -4.53 1.35
C CYS A 57 -12.37 -4.55 2.68
N GLY A 58 -11.53 -3.56 2.98
CA GLY A 58 -10.85 -3.47 4.29
C GLY A 58 -9.65 -4.41 4.50
N LYS A 59 -9.44 -5.43 3.67
CA LYS A 59 -8.42 -6.48 3.89
C LYS A 59 -7.00 -5.93 4.05
N CYS A 60 -6.62 -4.93 3.26
CA CYS A 60 -5.30 -4.31 3.34
C CYS A 60 -5.07 -3.55 4.66
N SER A 61 -6.13 -2.95 5.22
CA SER A 61 -6.07 -2.30 6.53
C SER A 61 -5.99 -3.34 7.65
N ALA A 62 -6.82 -4.39 7.58
CA ALA A 62 -6.86 -5.45 8.59
C ALA A 62 -5.54 -6.24 8.71
N ILE A 63 -4.87 -6.54 7.59
CA ILE A 63 -3.60 -7.29 7.61
C ILE A 63 -2.41 -6.41 8.04
N CYS A 64 -2.56 -5.08 8.03
CA CYS A 64 -1.46 -4.17 8.29
C CYS A 64 -1.19 -4.08 9.79
N SER A 65 -0.24 -4.88 10.29
CA SER A 65 0.16 -4.89 11.71
C SER A 65 0.66 -3.54 12.23
N LYS A 66 1.08 -2.64 11.33
CA LYS A 66 1.54 -1.28 11.69
C LYS A 66 0.43 -0.24 11.69
N GLY A 67 -0.80 -0.60 11.30
CA GLY A 67 -1.92 0.34 11.17
C GLY A 67 -1.60 1.51 10.23
N ALA A 68 -0.91 1.23 9.12
CA ALA A 68 -0.45 2.24 8.18
C ALA A 68 -1.47 2.57 7.08
N ILE A 69 -2.53 1.79 6.95
CA ILE A 69 -3.51 1.89 5.86
C ILE A 69 -4.89 2.19 6.44
N THR A 70 -5.51 3.27 5.93
CA THR A 70 -6.87 3.68 6.25
C THR A 70 -7.70 3.71 4.97
N ILE A 71 -8.93 3.22 5.03
CA ILE A 71 -9.90 3.32 3.93
C ILE A 71 -10.93 4.38 4.30
N VAL A 72 -11.13 5.35 3.42
CA VAL A 72 -12.06 6.46 3.59
C VAL A 72 -13.15 6.37 2.52
N GLN A 73 -14.40 6.53 2.93
CA GLN A 73 -15.55 6.68 2.03
C GLN A 73 -15.92 8.16 2.01
N VAL A 74 -15.82 8.79 0.85
CA VAL A 74 -16.12 10.21 0.60
C VAL A 74 -17.25 10.37 -0.40
#